data_AF-A0A6A4XAF5-F1
#
_entry.id   AF-A0A6A4XAF5-F1
#
_cell.length_a   1.000
_cell.length_b   1.000
_cell.length_c   1.000
_cell.angle_alpha   90.00
_cell.angle_beta   90.00
_cell.angle_gamma   90.00
#
_symmetry.space_group_name_H-M   'P 1'
#
loop_
_entity.id
_entity.type
_entity.pdbx_description
1 polymer ?
#
loop_
_entity_poly.entity_id
_entity_poly.type
_entity_poly.pdbx_seq_one_letter_code
_entity_poly.pdbx_strand_id
1 'polypeptide(L)'
;MILEGHSLYSVKWYKDDVEFYRYMPKNNPAKLVYPDMPGIDVDTSRSDETRVTLLRLDMSSTGRYRCEVSAEAPNFDTVNSKGTMVVIERSKPAAQLMWFINEREVGEEHLVPYGIVMHPDGLETSILGLHVPLRPHAFS
;
A
#
# COMPACT_ATOMS: atom_id res chain seq x y z
N MET A 1 -11.18 1.25 17.26
CA MET A 1 -12.64 1.28 17.07
C MET A 1 -12.95 2.60 16.37
N ILE A 2 -13.29 2.59 15.08
CA ILE A 2 -13.97 3.73 14.45
C ILE A 2 -15.34 3.77 15.11
N LEU A 3 -15.67 4.89 15.77
CA LEU A 3 -16.96 5.05 16.44
C LEU A 3 -18.09 4.89 15.42
N GLU A 4 -19.12 4.17 15.85
CA GLU A 4 -20.36 3.97 15.11
C GLU A 4 -20.91 5.32 14.62
N GLY A 5 -20.93 5.54 13.30
CA GLY A 5 -21.64 6.67 12.69
C GLY A 5 -20.92 7.46 11.59
N HIS A 6 -19.63 7.25 11.34
CA HIS A 6 -18.88 8.03 10.34
C HIS A 6 -18.72 7.26 9.02
N SER A 7 -19.33 7.76 7.92
CA SER A 7 -19.19 7.17 6.60
C SER A 7 -17.84 7.54 5.97
N LEU A 8 -17.12 6.52 5.49
CA LEU A 8 -15.92 6.69 4.67
C LEU A 8 -16.26 7.48 3.39
N TYR A 9 -15.55 8.58 3.14
CA TYR A 9 -15.68 9.32 1.89
C TYR A 9 -14.77 8.73 0.80
N SER A 10 -13.47 8.62 1.10
CA SER A 10 -12.50 8.09 0.13
C SER A 10 -11.25 7.53 0.80
N VAL A 11 -10.65 6.54 0.13
CA VAL A 11 -9.27 6.07 0.41
C VAL A 11 -8.46 6.24 -0.85
N LYS A 12 -7.29 6.90 -0.75
CA LYS A 12 -6.40 7.17 -1.87
C LYS A 12 -5.00 6.67 -1.55
N TRP A 13 -4.36 6.07 -2.54
CA TRP A 13 -3.00 5.58 -2.44
C TRP A 13 -2.10 6.27 -3.45
N TYR A 14 -0.92 6.64 -2.99
CA TYR A 14 0.07 7.40 -3.73
C TYR A 14 1.42 6.69 -3.70
N LYS A 15 2.15 6.77 -4.82
CA LYS A 15 3.58 6.45 -4.92
C LYS A 15 4.28 7.73 -5.36
N ASP A 16 5.29 8.15 -4.60
CA ASP A 16 6.08 9.36 -4.89
C ASP A 16 5.19 10.59 -5.14
N ASP A 17 4.14 10.70 -4.31
CA ASP A 17 3.11 11.75 -4.35
C ASP A 17 2.17 11.77 -5.57
N VAL A 18 2.27 10.77 -6.44
CA VAL A 18 1.33 10.56 -7.54
C VAL A 18 0.29 9.52 -7.15
N GLU A 19 -0.98 9.84 -7.31
CA GLU A 19 -2.09 8.93 -6.99
C GLU A 19 -2.14 7.78 -8.00
N PHE A 20 -2.27 6.55 -7.51
CA PHE A 20 -2.34 5.37 -8.37
C PHE A 20 -3.56 4.47 -8.10
N TYR A 21 -4.22 4.62 -6.94
CA TYR A 21 -5.44 3.91 -6.61
C TYR A 21 -6.36 4.76 -5.75
N ARG A 22 -7.68 4.63 -5.99
CA ARG A 22 -8.73 5.27 -5.19
C ARG A 22 -9.90 4.32 -4.96
N TYR A 23 -10.42 4.32 -3.74
CA TYR A 23 -11.68 3.71 -3.35
C TYR A 23 -12.67 4.78 -2.87
N MET A 24 -13.89 4.76 -3.42
CA MET A 24 -15.01 5.63 -3.03
C MET A 24 -16.29 4.77 -2.95
N PRO A 25 -16.81 4.46 -1.75
CA PRO A 25 -17.90 3.49 -1.59
C PRO A 25 -19.21 3.92 -2.25
N LYS A 26 -19.42 5.23 -2.43
CA LYS A 26 -20.62 5.80 -3.06
C LYS A 26 -20.55 5.91 -4.58
N ASN A 27 -19.39 5.63 -5.19
CA ASN A 27 -19.22 5.71 -6.64
C ASN A 27 -19.45 4.37 -7.32
N ASN A 28 -19.78 4.43 -8.62
CA ASN A 28 -19.81 3.27 -9.50
C ASN A 28 -18.97 3.56 -10.76
N PRO A 29 -17.80 2.92 -10.94
CA PRO A 29 -17.21 1.91 -10.06
C PRO A 29 -16.65 2.52 -8.76
N ALA A 30 -16.68 1.74 -7.68
CA ALA A 30 -16.14 2.15 -6.38
C ALA A 30 -14.60 2.22 -6.38
N LYS A 31 -13.94 1.48 -7.27
CA LYS A 31 -12.48 1.39 -7.40
C LYS A 31 -12.04 2.10 -8.67
N LEU A 32 -11.03 2.96 -8.56
CA LEU A 32 -10.36 3.59 -9.69
C LEU A 32 -8.85 3.29 -9.58
N VAL A 33 -8.25 2.94 -10.72
CA VAL A 33 -6.80 2.69 -10.86
C VAL A 33 -6.28 3.63 -11.94
N TYR A 34 -5.09 4.18 -11.72
CA TYR A 34 -4.39 5.02 -12.70
C TYR A 34 -3.22 4.22 -13.28
N PRO A 35 -3.36 3.62 -14.48
CA PRO A 35 -2.45 2.58 -14.97
C PRO A 35 -1.12 3.09 -15.51
N ASP A 36 -0.99 4.38 -15.81
CA ASP A 36 0.17 4.93 -16.52
C ASP A 36 1.39 5.19 -15.62
N MET A 37 1.45 4.54 -14.45
CA MET A 37 2.51 4.75 -13.47
C MET A 37 3.54 3.60 -13.51
N PRO A 38 4.82 3.89 -13.83
CA PRO A 38 5.88 2.89 -13.78
C PRO A 38 5.97 2.19 -12.41
N GLY A 39 6.11 0.88 -12.43
CA GLY A 39 6.24 0.06 -11.21
C GLY A 39 4.96 -0.12 -10.42
N ILE A 40 3.81 0.36 -10.93
CA ILE A 40 2.50 0.13 -10.35
C ILE A 40 1.66 -0.74 -11.26
N ASP A 41 1.29 -1.89 -10.75
CA ASP A 41 0.34 -2.80 -11.38
C ASP A 41 -0.63 -3.31 -10.31
N VAL A 42 -1.83 -2.72 -10.26
CA VAL A 42 -2.78 -2.99 -9.18
C VAL A 42 -3.62 -4.23 -9.48
N ASP A 43 -3.62 -5.19 -8.55
CA ASP A 43 -4.62 -6.26 -8.53
C ASP A 43 -5.93 -5.75 -7.92
N THR A 44 -6.88 -5.36 -8.78
CA THR A 44 -8.19 -4.83 -8.35
C THR A 44 -9.08 -5.88 -7.68
N SER A 45 -8.83 -7.18 -7.92
CA SER A 45 -9.58 -8.28 -7.29
C SER A 45 -9.18 -8.46 -5.83
N ARG A 46 -7.94 -8.15 -5.49
CA ARG A 46 -7.36 -8.23 -4.15
C ARG A 46 -7.10 -6.88 -3.47
N SER A 47 -7.67 -5.80 -4.01
CA SER A 47 -7.59 -4.45 -3.45
C SER A 47 -8.97 -3.96 -3.05
N ASP A 48 -9.07 -3.29 -1.92
CA ASP A 48 -10.32 -2.87 -1.28
C ASP A 48 -10.12 -1.54 -0.53
N GLU A 49 -11.08 -1.15 0.30
CA GLU A 49 -11.04 0.09 1.08
C GLU A 49 -9.89 0.15 2.11
N THR A 50 -9.27 -0.97 2.46
CA THR A 50 -8.19 -1.03 3.46
C THR A 50 -6.83 -1.38 2.90
N ARG A 51 -6.76 -1.99 1.71
CA ARG A 51 -5.51 -2.49 1.14
C ARG A 51 -5.42 -2.30 -0.37
N VAL A 52 -4.19 -2.09 -0.86
CA VAL A 52 -3.87 -2.18 -2.28
C VAL A 52 -2.82 -3.25 -2.50
N THR A 53 -3.12 -4.20 -3.39
CA THR A 53 -2.20 -5.24 -3.82
C THR A 53 -1.53 -4.81 -5.12
N LEU A 54 -0.20 -4.78 -5.15
CA LEU A 54 0.59 -4.60 -6.36
C LEU A 54 1.11 -5.96 -6.85
N LEU A 55 1.11 -6.15 -8.16
CA LEU A 55 1.66 -7.30 -8.87
C LEU A 55 2.92 -6.87 -9.64
N ARG A 56 3.67 -7.87 -10.14
CA ARG A 56 4.81 -7.70 -11.05
C ARG A 56 5.78 -6.59 -10.62
N LEU A 57 6.15 -6.58 -9.34
CA LEU A 57 7.08 -5.60 -8.79
C LEU A 57 8.44 -5.66 -9.48
N ASP A 58 9.01 -4.49 -9.78
CA ASP A 58 10.35 -4.33 -10.32
C ASP A 58 11.06 -3.13 -9.68
N MET A 59 12.25 -2.77 -10.16
CA MET A 59 13.01 -1.63 -9.60
C MET A 59 12.24 -0.31 -9.63
N SER A 60 11.36 -0.11 -10.61
CA SER A 60 10.54 1.09 -10.72
C SER A 60 9.41 1.13 -9.68
N SER A 61 9.07 -0.01 -9.07
CA SER A 61 8.15 -0.08 -7.94
C SER A 61 8.74 0.49 -6.64
N THR A 62 10.05 0.71 -6.55
CA THR A 62 10.65 1.39 -5.40
C THR A 62 10.12 2.81 -5.27
N GLY A 63 9.75 3.23 -4.07
CA GLY A 63 9.29 4.60 -3.81
C GLY A 63 8.65 4.80 -2.45
N ARG A 64 8.21 6.04 -2.21
CA ARG A 64 7.44 6.42 -1.02
C ARG A 64 5.97 6.18 -1.25
N TYR A 65 5.40 5.26 -0.49
CA TYR A 65 3.98 4.93 -0.53
C TYR A 65 3.22 5.65 0.58
N ARG A 66 2.02 6.11 0.24
CA ARG A 66 1.19 6.88 1.15
C ARG A 66 -0.28 6.53 0.95
N CYS A 67 -0.98 6.32 2.06
CA CYS A 67 -2.42 6.18 2.09
C CYS A 67 -3.05 7.42 2.73
N GLU A 68 -4.14 7.91 2.17
CA GLU A 68 -4.95 9.02 2.67
C GLU A 68 -6.41 8.55 2.80
N VAL A 69 -6.97 8.67 4.00
CA VAL A 69 -8.36 8.30 4.32
C VAL A 69 -9.10 9.55 4.72
N SER A 70 -10.22 9.83 4.05
CA SER A 70 -11.07 10.99 4.32
C SER A 70 -12.46 10.56 4.75
N ALA A 71 -13.02 11.24 5.74
CA ALA A 71 -14.39 11.06 6.23
C ALA A 71 -15.37 12.08 5.62
N GLU A 72 -16.67 11.82 5.73
CA GLU A 72 -17.74 12.71 5.27
C GLU A 72 -18.08 13.83 6.27
N ALA A 73 -18.75 14.88 5.77
CA ALA A 73 -19.31 15.96 6.58
C ALA A 73 -20.18 15.42 7.74
N PRO A 74 -20.20 16.08 8.91
CA PRO A 74 -19.57 17.37 9.22
C PRO A 74 -18.07 17.29 9.55
N ASN A 75 -17.51 16.10 9.73
CA ASN A 75 -16.13 15.89 10.13
C ASN A 75 -15.26 15.64 8.90
N PHE A 76 -14.70 16.70 8.32
CA PHE A 76 -13.78 16.63 7.18
C PHE A 76 -12.37 16.16 7.59
N ASP A 77 -12.29 15.18 8.49
CA ASP A 77 -11.02 14.66 8.97
C ASP A 77 -10.33 13.87 7.86
N THR A 78 -9.02 14.09 7.72
CA THR A 78 -8.17 13.34 6.79
C THR A 78 -6.99 12.75 7.56
N VAL A 79 -6.90 11.43 7.58
CA VAL A 79 -5.80 10.68 8.21
C VAL A 79 -4.88 10.17 7.12
N ASN A 80 -3.57 10.32 7.33
CA ASN A 80 -2.58 9.85 6.38
C ASN A 80 -1.55 8.94 7.06
N SER A 81 -1.16 7.86 6.38
CA SER A 81 -0.04 7.01 6.77
C SER A 81 0.94 6.86 5.60
N LYS A 82 2.24 6.87 5.89
CA LYS A 82 3.32 6.83 4.90
C LYS A 82 4.32 5.74 5.25
N GLY A 83 4.86 5.08 4.22
CA GLY A 83 5.97 4.14 4.35
C GLY A 83 6.77 4.04 3.05
N THR A 84 8.05 3.73 3.13
CA THR A 84 8.90 3.54 1.95
C THR A 84 8.99 2.06 1.61
N MET A 85 8.73 1.71 0.35
CA MET A 85 8.99 0.38 -0.20
C MET A 85 10.29 0.43 -1.00
N VAL A 86 11.22 -0.49 -0.71
CA VAL A 86 12.44 -0.68 -1.49
C VAL A 86 12.35 -2.02 -2.20
N VAL A 87 12.37 -2.00 -3.54
CA VAL A 87 12.51 -3.18 -4.39
C VAL A 87 13.94 -3.23 -4.89
N ILE A 88 14.56 -4.39 -4.75
CA ILE A 88 15.95 -4.65 -5.11
C ILE A 88 16.03 -5.71 -6.19
N GLU A 89 17.06 -5.62 -7.01
CA GLU A 89 17.24 -6.43 -8.22
C GLU A 89 17.31 -7.92 -7.88
N ARG A 90 16.91 -8.77 -8.84
CA ARG A 90 16.97 -10.23 -8.71
C ARG A 90 18.39 -10.63 -8.30
N SER A 91 18.51 -11.30 -7.16
CA SER A 91 19.80 -11.61 -6.54
C SER A 91 19.81 -13.03 -6.04
N LYS A 92 21.00 -13.53 -5.72
CA LYS A 92 21.21 -14.84 -5.13
C LYS A 92 22.26 -14.72 -4.02
N PRO A 93 21.90 -14.93 -2.74
CA PRO A 93 20.57 -15.30 -2.24
C PRO A 93 19.55 -14.18 -2.43
N ALA A 94 18.25 -14.53 -2.35
CA ALA A 94 17.18 -13.55 -2.42
C ALA A 94 17.39 -12.42 -1.40
N ALA A 95 17.15 -11.21 -1.86
CA ALA A 95 17.45 -10.03 -1.11
C ALA A 95 16.52 -9.85 0.11
N GLN A 96 17.01 -9.23 1.19
CA GLN A 96 16.21 -9.04 2.40
C GLN A 96 15.44 -7.72 2.32
N LEU A 97 14.11 -7.78 2.39
CA LEU A 97 13.23 -6.61 2.33
C LEU A 97 12.94 -6.09 3.73
N MET A 98 12.95 -4.77 3.89
CA MET A 98 12.61 -4.08 5.14
C MET A 98 11.63 -2.95 4.85
N TRP A 99 10.69 -2.75 5.75
CA TRP A 99 9.71 -1.67 5.68
C TRP A 99 9.92 -0.69 6.83
N PHE A 100 9.76 0.60 6.52
CA PHE A 100 9.82 1.67 7.52
C PHE A 100 8.54 2.51 7.44
N ILE A 101 7.90 2.76 8.58
CA ILE A 101 6.79 3.70 8.73
C ILE A 101 7.28 4.81 9.66
N ASN A 102 7.23 6.07 9.19
CA ASN A 102 7.73 7.23 9.94
C ASN A 102 9.16 7.01 10.48
N GLU A 103 10.07 6.53 9.63
CA GLU A 103 11.49 6.26 9.97
C GLU A 103 11.73 5.16 11.02
N ARG A 104 10.68 4.50 11.50
CA ARG A 104 10.78 3.34 12.38
C ARG A 104 10.58 2.06 11.56
N GLU A 105 11.44 1.07 11.79
CA GLU A 105 11.30 -0.26 11.22
C GLU A 105 9.96 -0.89 11.63
N VAL A 106 9.26 -1.46 10.65
CA VAL A 106 7.98 -2.12 10.85
C VAL A 106 8.21 -3.52 11.39
N GLY A 107 7.57 -3.84 12.52
CA GLY A 107 7.62 -5.19 13.10
C GLY A 107 6.97 -6.25 12.20
N GLU A 108 7.46 -7.49 12.29
CA GLU A 108 7.02 -8.61 11.46
C GLU A 108 5.51 -8.88 11.54
N GLU A 109 4.83 -8.48 12.61
CA GLU A 109 3.38 -8.59 12.79
C GLU A 109 2.57 -7.78 11.78
N HIS A 110 3.21 -6.82 11.12
CA HIS A 110 2.63 -5.96 10.09
C HIS A 110 3.17 -6.30 8.70
N LEU A 111 3.97 -7.35 8.57
CA LEU A 111 4.55 -7.78 7.31
C LEU A 111 3.88 -9.06 6.82
N VAL A 112 3.66 -9.16 5.51
CA VAL A 112 3.07 -10.32 4.87
C VAL A 112 4.11 -10.93 3.94
N PRO A 113 4.84 -11.98 4.36
CA PRO A 113 5.81 -12.64 3.50
C PRO A 113 5.07 -13.45 2.43
N TYR A 114 5.42 -13.24 1.16
CA TYR A 114 4.87 -14.00 0.03
C TYR A 114 5.83 -15.07 -0.50
N GLY A 115 7.00 -15.23 0.14
CA GLY A 115 8.02 -16.20 -0.23
C GLY A 115 8.98 -15.70 -1.31
N ILE A 116 9.96 -16.54 -1.64
CA ILE A 116 10.96 -16.29 -2.68
C ILE A 116 10.46 -16.87 -3.99
N VAL A 117 10.40 -16.05 -5.03
CA VAL A 117 10.11 -16.48 -6.41
C VAL A 117 11.43 -16.81 -7.10
N MET A 118 11.53 -18.04 -7.60
CA MET A 118 12.67 -18.50 -8.40
C MET A 118 12.41 -18.26 -9.88
N HIS A 119 13.40 -17.70 -10.58
CA HIS A 119 13.29 -17.38 -12.01
C HIS A 119 14.07 -18.38 -12.89
N PRO A 120 13.76 -18.48 -14.19
CA PRO A 120 14.47 -19.37 -15.12
C PRO A 120 15.97 -19.09 -15.26
N ASP A 121 16.40 -17.85 -14.99
CA ASP A 121 17.81 -17.44 -14.97
C ASP A 121 18.55 -17.89 -13.69
N GLY A 122 17.84 -18.51 -12.74
CA GLY A 122 18.37 -18.99 -11.48
C GLY A 122 18.52 -17.93 -10.39
N LEU A 123 18.10 -16.69 -10.66
CA LEU A 123 18.04 -15.59 -9.68
C LEU A 123 16.72 -15.64 -8.91
N GLU A 124 16.69 -14.94 -7.78
CA GLU A 124 15.64 -15.03 -6.78
C GLU A 124 15.03 -13.64 -6.52
N THR A 125 13.72 -13.59 -6.26
CA THR A 125 13.01 -12.38 -5.85
C THR A 125 12.27 -12.62 -4.54
N SER A 126 12.63 -11.86 -3.50
CA SER A 126 11.86 -11.79 -2.27
C SER A 126 10.64 -10.90 -2.45
N ILE A 127 9.51 -11.26 -1.86
CA ILE A 127 8.29 -10.45 -1.84
C ILE A 127 7.81 -10.31 -0.39
N LEU A 128 7.69 -9.07 0.08
CA LEU A 128 7.26 -8.73 1.43
C LEU A 128 6.19 -7.64 1.36
N GLY A 129 4.94 -8.01 1.61
CA GLY A 129 3.84 -7.07 1.71
C GLY A 129 3.82 -6.34 3.04
N LEU A 130 3.20 -5.17 3.06
CA LEU A 130 2.96 -4.38 4.27
C LEU A 130 1.47 -4.35 4.58
N HIS A 131 1.11 -4.69 5.81
CA HIS A 131 -0.22 -4.47 6.38
C HIS A 131 -0.15 -3.28 7.34
N VAL A 132 -0.73 -2.14 6.93
CA VAL A 132 -0.77 -0.94 7.78
C VAL A 132 -2.06 -0.95 8.60
N PRO A 133 -2.02 -1.26 9.91
CA PRO A 133 -3.19 -1.10 10.75
C PRO A 133 -3.51 0.39 10.86
N LEU A 134 -4.70 0.79 10.39
CA LEU A 134 -5.24 2.12 10.63
C LEU A 134 -5.49 2.25 12.14
N ARG A 135 -4.60 2.90 12.90
CA ARG A 135 -4.80 3.18 14.32
C ARG A 135 -5.70 4.41 14.47
N PRO A 136 -6.91 4.30 15.04
CA PRO A 136 -7.82 5.43 15.25
C PRO A 136 -7.46 6.25 16.50
N HIS A 137 -6.18 6.35 16.89
CA HIS A 137 -5.76 7.04 18.13
C HIS A 137 -4.96 8.32 17.87
N ALA A 138 -5.10 8.93 16.69
CA ALA A 138 -4.65 10.30 16.45
C ALA A 138 -5.70 11.36 16.87
N PHE A 139 -6.72 10.96 17.62
CA PHE A 139 -7.81 11.82 18.13
C PHE A 139 -7.67 12.11 19.63
N SER A 140 -6.54 12.72 20.02
CA SER A 140 -6.40 13.35 21.34
C SER A 140 -5.98 14.79 21.19
#